data_AF-A0A917ZST6-F1
#
_entry.id   AF-A0A917ZST6-F1
#
_cell.length_a   1.000
_cell.length_b   1.000
_cell.length_c   1.000
_cell.angle_alpha   90.00
_cell.angle_beta   90.00
_cell.angle_gamma   90.00
#
_symmetry.space_group_name_H-M   'P 1'
#
loop_
_entity.id
_entity.type
_entity.pdbx_description
1 polymer ?
#
loop_
_entity_poly.entity_id
_entity_poly.type
_entity_poly.pdbx_seq_one_letter_code
_entity_poly.pdbx_strand_id
1 'polypeptide(L)'
;MALRKSTILAQVAEKVLEAEPGSAPVVTVSVAVGSKPWVRALMWDLDNDTYFITLTERLVLFHEINAMNYRAQKLKYAIPRAQAALSLSRVRRGFLFSSFHLLLPGEPHATRMDVRRAWRPDMDRFVAALTPAEHR
;
A
#
# COMPACT_ATOMS: atom_id res chain seq x y z
N MET A 1 -0.17 18.62 -11.05
CA MET A 1 -0.25 17.19 -10.66
C MET A 1 -1.33 16.87 -9.61
N ALA A 2 -2.18 17.81 -9.17
CA ALA A 2 -3.25 17.52 -8.19
C ALA A 2 -4.42 16.71 -8.80
N LEU A 3 -4.83 17.03 -10.02
CA LEU A 3 -5.96 16.36 -10.71
C LEU A 3 -5.75 14.85 -10.88
N ARG A 4 -4.54 14.39 -11.25
CA ARG A 4 -4.26 12.95 -11.39
C ARG A 4 -4.41 12.19 -10.06
N LYS A 5 -3.98 12.78 -8.94
CA LYS A 5 -4.08 12.13 -7.62
C LYS A 5 -5.54 12.02 -7.18
N SER A 6 -6.33 13.08 -7.35
CA SER A 6 -7.76 13.07 -6.99
C SER A 6 -8.57 12.08 -7.84
N THR A 7 -8.30 11.98 -9.15
CA THR A 7 -8.96 10.98 -10.01
C THR A 7 -8.61 9.56 -9.61
N ILE A 8 -7.34 9.31 -9.27
CA ILE A 8 -6.88 8.02 -8.75
C ILE A 8 -7.60 7.66 -7.44
N LEU A 9 -7.69 8.60 -6.50
CA LEU A 9 -8.37 8.38 -5.22
C LEU A 9 -9.87 8.09 -5.40
N ALA A 10 -10.52 8.77 -6.34
CA ALA A 10 -11.93 8.50 -6.69
C ALA A 10 -12.12 7.09 -7.25
N GLN A 11 -11.23 6.64 -8.15
CA GLN A 11 -11.28 5.28 -8.70
C GLN A 11 -11.02 4.20 -7.63
N VAL A 12 -10.10 4.46 -6.70
CA VAL A 12 -9.86 3.55 -5.58
C VAL A 12 -11.04 3.51 -4.63
N ALA A 13 -11.68 4.65 -4.33
CA ALA A 13 -12.86 4.69 -3.49
C ALA A 13 -14.02 3.88 -4.10
N GLU A 14 -14.23 3.97 -5.41
CA GLU A 14 -15.22 3.16 -6.13
C GLU A 14 -14.94 1.65 -6.00
N LYS A 15 -13.68 1.23 -6.17
CA LYS A 15 -13.28 -0.18 -6.03
C LYS A 15 -13.34 -0.69 -4.60
N VAL A 16 -13.06 0.17 -3.63
CA VAL A 16 -13.19 -0.16 -2.20
C VAL A 16 -14.66 -0.35 -1.83
N LEU A 17 -15.57 0.47 -2.37
CA LEU A 17 -17.02 0.29 -2.17
C LEU A 17 -17.54 -0.99 -2.82
N GLU A 18 -16.98 -1.43 -3.96
CA GLU A 18 -17.28 -2.73 -4.55
C GLU A 18 -16.79 -3.90 -3.68
N ALA A 19 -15.61 -3.76 -3.04
CA ALA A 19 -14.98 -4.81 -2.24
C ALA A 19 -15.55 -4.92 -0.81
N GLU A 20 -15.84 -3.80 -0.17
CA GLU A 20 -16.51 -3.72 1.14
C GLU A 20 -17.64 -2.67 1.09
N PRO A 21 -18.86 -3.08 0.73
CA PRO A 21 -20.01 -2.18 0.76
C PRO A 21 -20.28 -1.74 2.20
N GLY A 22 -20.09 -0.45 2.48
CA GLY A 22 -20.30 0.16 3.80
C GLY A 22 -19.03 0.62 4.53
N SER A 23 -17.84 0.28 4.04
CA SER A 23 -16.56 0.76 4.61
C SER A 23 -16.05 1.99 3.86
N ALA A 24 -15.91 3.12 4.55
CA ALA A 24 -15.25 4.28 4.00
C ALA A 24 -13.71 4.11 4.00
N PRO A 25 -13.00 4.46 2.91
CA PRO A 25 -11.54 4.46 2.90
C PRO A 25 -11.01 5.53 3.87
N VAL A 26 -10.26 5.11 4.88
CA VAL A 26 -9.65 6.01 5.89
C VAL A 26 -8.37 6.65 5.33
N VAL A 27 -7.51 5.84 4.71
CA VAL A 27 -6.28 6.31 4.07
C VAL A 27 -6.00 5.46 2.83
N THR A 28 -5.67 6.13 1.71
CA THR A 28 -5.22 5.47 0.49
C THR A 28 -3.81 5.92 0.14
N VAL A 29 -2.88 4.98 -0.02
CA VAL A 29 -1.49 5.26 -0.37
C VAL A 29 -1.05 4.39 -1.55
N SER A 30 -0.34 5.01 -2.50
CA SER A 30 0.32 4.28 -3.58
C SER A 30 1.67 3.76 -3.11
N VAL A 31 1.88 2.45 -3.24
CA VAL A 31 3.16 1.80 -2.95
C VAL A 31 3.60 1.01 -4.16
N ALA A 32 4.89 0.96 -4.43
CA ALA A 32 5.47 0.01 -5.35
C ALA A 32 6.09 -1.12 -4.53
N VAL A 33 5.90 -2.38 -4.91
CA VAL A 33 6.67 -3.47 -4.30
C VAL A 33 8.12 -3.27 -4.69
N GLY A 34 8.95 -3.03 -3.68
CA GLY A 34 10.40 -3.05 -3.83
C GLY A 34 10.80 -4.49 -4.07
N SER A 35 11.42 -4.76 -5.22
CA SER A 35 11.81 -6.11 -5.65
C SER A 35 12.58 -6.82 -4.54
N LYS A 36 12.16 -8.06 -4.20
CA LYS A 36 12.91 -8.90 -3.27
C LYS A 36 14.33 -9.14 -3.83
N PRO A 37 15.38 -9.25 -2.99
CA PRO A 37 16.74 -9.48 -3.48
C PRO A 37 16.87 -10.69 -4.42
N TRP A 38 16.10 -11.76 -4.18
CA TRP A 38 16.09 -12.96 -5.02
C TRP A 38 15.28 -12.80 -6.31
N VAL A 39 14.23 -11.97 -6.33
CA VAL A 39 13.47 -11.63 -7.55
C VAL A 39 14.30 -10.72 -8.47
N ARG A 40 15.10 -9.81 -7.88
CA ARG A 40 16.01 -8.92 -8.59
C ARG A 40 17.14 -9.65 -9.33
N ALA A 41 17.48 -10.86 -8.88
CA ALA A 41 18.47 -11.71 -9.54
C ALA A 41 17.91 -12.43 -10.78
N LEU A 42 16.57 -12.56 -10.90
CA LEU A 42 15.91 -13.29 -11.97
C LEU A 42 15.20 -12.40 -12.99
N MET A 43 14.78 -11.20 -12.58
CA MET A 43 14.11 -10.22 -13.45
C MET A 43 14.96 -8.96 -13.59
N TRP A 44 15.60 -8.83 -14.76
CA TRP A 44 16.17 -7.58 -15.28
C TRP A 44 15.07 -6.55 -15.65
N ASP A 45 13.81 -6.98 -15.67
CA ASP A 45 12.70 -6.18 -16.16
C ASP A 45 11.91 -5.51 -15.02
N LEU A 46 11.65 -4.22 -15.21
CA LEU A 46 11.22 -3.25 -14.19
C LEU A 46 9.70 -3.18 -14.06
N ASP A 47 9.00 -4.32 -13.98
CA ASP A 47 7.60 -4.33 -13.55
C ASP A 47 7.55 -4.33 -12.02
N ASN A 48 7.76 -3.15 -11.43
CA ASN A 48 7.50 -2.97 -10.01
C ASN A 48 5.98 -2.98 -9.83
N ASP A 49 5.43 -4.14 -9.46
CA ASP A 49 4.03 -4.28 -9.08
C ASP A 49 3.64 -3.12 -8.16
N THR A 50 2.82 -2.21 -8.67
CA THR A 50 2.39 -1.04 -7.92
C THR A 50 1.02 -1.33 -7.36
N TYR A 51 0.83 -1.12 -6.06
CA TYR A 51 -0.42 -1.35 -5.34
C TYR A 51 -0.97 -0.05 -4.78
N PHE A 52 -2.29 0.09 -4.77
CA PHE A 52 -2.99 1.00 -3.88
C PHE A 52 -3.34 0.25 -2.61
N ILE A 53 -2.78 0.71 -1.50
CA ILE A 53 -3.16 0.26 -0.18
C ILE A 53 -4.25 1.19 0.32
N THR A 54 -5.42 0.62 0.60
CA THR A 54 -6.51 1.32 1.28
C THR A 54 -6.66 0.74 2.68
N LEU A 55 -6.54 1.60 3.68
CA LEU A 55 -6.92 1.29 5.05
C LEU A 55 -8.40 1.61 5.23
N THR A 56 -9.20 0.60 5.58
CA THR A 56 -10.55 0.77 6.13
C THR A 56 -10.51 0.65 7.65
N GLU A 57 -11.65 0.77 8.33
CA GLU A 57 -11.68 0.63 9.79
C GLU A 57 -11.17 -0.74 10.27
N ARG A 58 -11.44 -1.80 9.49
CA ARG A 58 -11.21 -3.20 9.87
C ARG A 58 -10.17 -3.91 9.01
N LEU A 59 -9.99 -3.51 7.75
CA LEU A 59 -9.12 -4.20 6.80
C LEU A 59 -8.12 -3.25 6.14
N VAL A 60 -7.03 -3.82 5.68
CA VAL A 60 -6.07 -3.22 4.76
C VAL A 60 -6.23 -3.94 3.43
N LEU A 61 -6.73 -3.21 2.44
CA LEU A 61 -7.02 -3.71 1.11
C LEU A 61 -5.89 -3.32 0.15
N PHE A 62 -5.38 -4.29 -0.58
CA PHE A 62 -4.33 -4.11 -1.59
C PHE A 62 -4.94 -4.28 -2.97
N HIS A 63 -5.08 -3.18 -3.69
CA HIS A 63 -5.53 -3.18 -5.09
C HIS A 63 -4.31 -3.07 -6.00
N GLU A 64 -4.21 -3.94 -6.99
CA GLU A 64 -3.15 -3.83 -7.99
C GLU A 64 -3.37 -2.62 -8.88
N ILE A 65 -2.31 -2.01 -9.40
CA ILE A 65 -2.37 -0.86 -10.31
C ILE A 65 -1.85 -1.28 -11.66
N ASN A 66 -2.60 -0.97 -12.71
CA ASN A 66 -2.07 -1.09 -14.05
C ASN A 66 -1.04 0.03 -14.30
N ALA A 67 0.24 -0.33 -14.46
CA ALA A 67 1.33 0.63 -14.68
C ALA A 67 1.14 1.52 -15.93
N MET A 68 0.39 1.03 -16.92
CA MET A 68 0.13 1.73 -18.18
C MET A 68 -0.91 2.85 -18.01
N ASN A 69 -1.96 2.61 -17.22
CA ASN A 69 -3.12 3.51 -17.11
C ASN A 69 -3.39 4.06 -15.71
N TYR A 70 -2.57 3.71 -14.71
CA TYR A 70 -2.73 4.10 -13.30
C TYR A 70 -4.12 3.79 -12.70
N ARG A 71 -4.81 2.78 -13.24
CA ARG A 71 -6.13 2.37 -12.77
C ARG A 71 -5.99 1.30 -11.70
N ALA A 72 -6.81 1.42 -10.65
CA ALA A 72 -7.00 0.36 -9.66
C ALA A 72 -7.66 -0.85 -10.34
N GLN A 73 -6.97 -1.98 -10.25
CA GLN A 73 -7.41 -3.27 -10.75
C GLN A 73 -7.99 -4.11 -9.60
N LYS A 74 -8.02 -5.42 -9.79
CA LYS A 74 -8.58 -6.39 -8.86
C LYS A 74 -7.92 -6.28 -7.48
N LEU A 75 -8.73 -6.48 -6.44
CA LEU A 75 -8.26 -6.69 -5.08
C LEU A 75 -7.37 -7.94 -5.06
N LYS A 76 -6.11 -7.78 -4.66
CA LYS A 76 -5.13 -8.88 -4.59
C LYS A 76 -5.04 -9.46 -3.19
N TYR A 77 -5.07 -8.60 -2.16
CA TYR A 77 -5.00 -9.03 -0.77
C TYR A 77 -5.93 -8.20 0.10
N ALA A 78 -6.53 -8.85 1.10
CA ALA A 78 -7.23 -8.20 2.20
C ALA A 78 -6.62 -8.72 3.50
N ILE A 79 -6.11 -7.81 4.33
CA ILE A 79 -5.45 -8.15 5.58
C ILE A 79 -6.20 -7.48 6.73
N PRO A 80 -6.60 -8.19 7.79
CA PRO A 80 -7.15 -7.58 8.99
C PRO A 80 -6.23 -6.49 9.52
N ARG A 81 -6.78 -5.33 9.90
CA ARG A 81 -6.01 -4.19 10.41
C ARG A 81 -5.10 -4.58 11.58
N ALA A 82 -5.59 -5.40 12.49
CA ALA A 82 -4.81 -5.93 13.61
C ALA A 82 -3.60 -6.77 13.15
N GLN A 83 -3.78 -7.58 12.11
CA GLN A 83 -2.69 -8.37 11.53
C GLN A 83 -1.71 -7.48 10.77
N ALA A 84 -2.19 -6.49 10.01
CA ALA A 84 -1.34 -5.53 9.32
C ALA A 84 -0.48 -4.71 10.28
N ALA A 85 -1.03 -4.33 11.44
CA ALA A 85 -0.31 -3.65 12.51
C ALA A 85 0.88 -4.48 13.04
N LEU A 86 0.67 -5.78 13.27
CA LEU A 86 1.72 -6.69 13.75
C LEU A 86 2.76 -7.02 12.67
N SER A 87 2.36 -7.00 11.41
CA SER A 87 3.21 -7.34 10.27
C SER A 87 4.03 -6.16 9.74
N LEU A 88 3.71 -4.93 10.16
CA LEU A 88 4.40 -3.72 9.73
C LEU A 88 5.78 -3.63 10.42
N SER A 89 6.84 -3.52 9.62
CA SER A 89 8.20 -3.43 10.15
C SER A 89 9.12 -2.59 9.27
N ARG A 90 10.28 -2.21 9.81
CA ARG A 90 11.39 -1.56 9.07
C ARG A 90 10.94 -0.34 8.25
N VAL A 91 10.16 0.55 8.85
CA VAL A 91 9.76 1.83 8.24
C VAL A 91 10.98 2.74 8.14
N ARG A 92 11.36 3.11 6.91
CA ARG A 92 12.46 4.01 6.61
C ARG A 92 11.95 5.16 5.75
N ARG A 93 12.28 6.38 6.13
CA ARG A 93 11.93 7.60 5.40
C ARG A 93 13.16 8.10 4.65
N GLY A 94 13.24 7.83 3.35
CA GLY A 94 14.33 8.34 2.52
C GLY A 94 14.01 9.72 1.92
N PHE A 95 15.02 10.32 1.27
CA PHE A 95 14.91 11.64 0.66
C PHE A 95 13.97 11.66 -0.55
N LEU A 96 14.08 10.66 -1.44
CA LEU A 96 13.25 10.52 -2.64
C LEU A 96 12.12 9.49 -2.47
N PHE A 97 12.42 8.39 -1.78
CA PHE A 97 11.50 7.29 -1.54
C PHE A 97 11.56 6.89 -0.07
N SER A 98 10.39 6.67 0.53
CA SER A 98 10.26 5.97 1.81
C SER A 98 10.03 4.50 1.53
N SER A 99 10.25 3.64 2.52
CA SER A 99 10.06 2.20 2.37
C SER A 99 9.60 1.60 3.70
N PHE A 100 8.76 0.58 3.66
CA PHE A 100 8.39 -0.22 4.82
C PHE A 100 8.28 -1.69 4.41
N HIS A 101 8.27 -2.59 5.38
CA HIS A 101 8.09 -4.02 5.13
C HIS A 101 6.76 -4.47 5.72
N LEU A 102 6.03 -5.30 4.98
CA LEU A 102 4.74 -5.82 5.40
C LEU A 102 4.63 -7.29 5.00
N LEU A 103 4.26 -8.15 5.94
CA LEU A 103 4.02 -9.57 5.68
C LEU A 103 2.66 -9.74 4.99
N LEU A 104 2.69 -10.11 3.70
CA LEU A 104 1.50 -10.42 2.92
C LEU A 104 1.01 -11.85 3.21
N PRO A 105 -0.30 -12.11 3.15
CA PRO A 105 -0.85 -13.45 3.37
C PRO A 105 -0.38 -14.38 2.26
N GLY A 106 0.14 -15.54 2.65
CA GLY A 106 0.74 -16.52 1.73
C GLY A 106 2.21 -16.28 1.41
N GLU A 107 2.81 -15.18 1.89
CA GLU A 107 4.27 -14.99 1.78
C GLU A 107 4.99 -15.40 3.07
N PRO A 108 6.13 -16.14 2.97
CA PRO A 108 6.91 -16.55 4.13
C PRO A 108 7.74 -15.42 4.75
N HIS A 109 7.90 -14.29 4.03
CA HIS A 109 8.75 -13.18 4.45
C HIS A 109 8.08 -11.83 4.18
N ALA A 110 8.43 -10.83 4.99
CA ALA A 110 7.91 -9.48 4.83
C ALA A 110 8.35 -8.87 3.49
N THR A 111 7.36 -8.41 2.72
CA THR A 111 7.54 -7.79 1.41
C THR A 111 7.88 -6.31 1.60
N ARG A 112 8.93 -5.84 0.90
CA ARG A 112 9.30 -4.42 0.93
C ARG A 112 8.36 -3.62 0.04
N MET A 113 7.83 -2.53 0.58
CA MET A 113 6.95 -1.57 -0.09
C MET A 113 7.66 -0.22 -0.14
N ASP A 114 7.93 0.30 -1.32
CA ASP A 114 8.52 1.61 -1.56
C ASP A 114 7.43 2.65 -1.87
N VAL A 115 7.54 3.82 -1.26
CA VAL A 115 6.58 4.92 -1.35
C VAL A 115 7.28 6.17 -1.87
N ARG A 116 6.73 6.77 -2.92
CA ARG A 116 7.25 8.03 -3.47
C ARG A 116 7.03 9.18 -2.48
N ARG A 117 7.94 10.16 -2.44
CA ARG A 117 7.82 11.36 -1.58
C ARG A 117 6.45 12.05 -1.65
N ALA A 118 5.79 12.08 -2.82
CA ALA A 118 4.47 12.69 -3.00
C ALA A 118 3.33 12.01 -2.19
N TRP A 119 3.54 10.78 -1.76
CA TRP A 119 2.61 9.96 -0.98
C TRP A 119 3.08 9.76 0.47
N ARG A 120 4.19 10.39 0.85
CA ARG A 120 4.75 10.30 2.21
C ARG A 120 3.77 10.76 3.30
N PRO A 121 3.00 11.86 3.15
CA PRO A 121 2.00 12.24 4.16
C PRO A 121 0.93 11.17 4.36
N ASP A 122 0.49 10.50 3.28
CA ASP A 122 -0.48 9.41 3.33
C ASP A 122 0.13 8.16 3.96
N MET A 123 1.39 7.84 3.65
CA MET A 123 2.14 6.77 4.31
C MET A 123 2.30 7.03 5.81
N ASP A 124 2.66 8.25 6.21
CA ASP A 124 2.81 8.59 7.62
C ASP A 124 1.47 8.47 8.36
N ARG A 125 0.35 8.86 7.74
CA ARG A 125 -1.00 8.61 8.27
C ARG A 125 -1.33 7.12 8.36
N PHE A 126 -0.98 6.34 7.34
CA PHE A 126 -1.19 4.89 7.32
C PHE A 126 -0.40 4.20 8.43
N VAL A 127 0.89 4.51 8.57
CA VAL A 127 1.75 4.01 9.64
C VAL A 127 1.21 4.45 11.00
N ALA A 128 0.84 5.71 11.19
CA ALA A 128 0.26 6.19 12.44
C ALA A 128 -1.10 5.53 12.78
N ALA A 129 -1.87 5.11 11.78
CA ALA A 129 -3.14 4.43 11.99
C ALA A 129 -2.98 2.92 12.25
N LEU A 130 -1.89 2.31 11.79
CA LEU A 130 -1.56 0.90 12.02
C LEU A 130 -0.71 0.67 13.26
N THR A 131 0.17 1.60 13.60
CA THR A 131 0.89 1.58 14.86
C THR A 131 -0.07 2.18 15.87
N PRO A 132 -0.70 1.40 16.78
CA PRO A 132 -1.38 2.03 17.90
C PRO A 132 -0.34 2.96 18.53
N ALA A 133 -0.70 4.22 18.74
CA ALA A 133 0.17 5.16 19.43
C ALA A 133 0.66 4.45 20.69
N GLU A 134 1.92 4.03 20.71
CA GLU A 134 2.53 3.55 21.92
C GLU A 134 2.30 4.66 22.93
N HIS A 135 1.52 4.32 23.96
CA HIS A 135 1.34 5.16 25.12
C HIS A 135 2.71 5.70 25.53
N ARG A 136 2.83 7.03 25.51
CA ARG A 136 3.54 7.86 26.49
C ARG A 136 5.06 7.65 26.67
#